data_AF-A0A0Q3UUR8-F1
#
_entry.id   AF-A0A0Q3UUR8-F1
#
_cell.length_a   1.000
_cell.length_b   1.000
_cell.length_c   1.000
_cell.angle_alpha   90.00
_cell.angle_beta   90.00
_cell.angle_gamma   90.00
#
_symmetry.space_group_name_H-M   'P 1'
#
loop_
_entity.id
_entity.type
_entity.pdbx_description
1 polymer ?
#
loop_
_entity_poly.entity_id
_entity_poly.type
_entity_poly.pdbx_seq_one_letter_code
_entity_poly.pdbx_strand_id
1 'polypeptide(L)'
;MATATGQRATKKRKAAEPAPCGVTLPDHLVAEVLVCLPATSLARLRCACRSWDAEISSRAFQERHHALAAAKLALLQPPVGTCAHCLLA
;
A
#
# COMPACT_ATOMS: atom_id res chain seq x y z
N MET A 1 -22.87 32.33 -3.51
CA MET A 1 -23.54 31.04 -3.77
C MET A 1 -23.01 30.03 -2.77
N ALA A 2 -23.73 29.83 -1.66
CA ALA A 2 -23.28 28.99 -0.55
C ALA A 2 -23.78 27.55 -0.78
N THR A 3 -22.86 26.60 -0.96
CA THR A 3 -23.22 25.19 -1.07
C THR A 3 -23.43 24.61 0.34
N ALA A 4 -24.68 24.28 0.61
CA ALA A 4 -25.12 23.59 1.81
C ALA A 4 -24.44 22.21 1.92
N THR A 5 -23.71 21.97 3.01
CA THR A 5 -23.20 20.65 3.35
C THR A 5 -24.35 19.82 3.94
N GLY A 6 -24.95 18.97 3.12
CA GLY A 6 -25.93 17.98 3.54
C GLY A 6 -25.27 16.90 4.40
N GLN A 7 -25.61 16.87 5.69
CA GLN A 7 -25.19 15.81 6.60
C GLN A 7 -25.93 14.53 6.21
N ARG A 8 -25.20 13.58 5.60
CA ARG A 8 -25.74 12.26 5.29
C ARG A 8 -25.81 11.43 6.58
N ALA A 9 -27.01 11.34 7.16
CA ALA A 9 -27.30 10.51 8.32
C ALA A 9 -26.86 9.05 8.08
N THR A 10 -25.89 8.59 8.86
CA THR A 10 -25.43 7.20 8.86
C THR A 10 -26.40 6.38 9.72
N LYS A 11 -27.34 5.70 9.07
CA LYS A 11 -28.17 4.67 9.72
C LYS A 11 -27.26 3.53 10.19
N LYS A 12 -26.84 3.60 11.46
CA LYS A 12 -26.00 2.61 12.13
C LYS A 12 -26.71 1.26 12.12
N ARG A 13 -26.36 0.40 11.17
CA ARG A 13 -26.76 -1.00 11.20
C ARG A 13 -26.07 -1.64 12.41
N LYS A 14 -26.85 -2.22 13.31
CA LYS A 14 -26.38 -3.04 14.41
C LYS A 14 -25.69 -4.26 13.79
N ALA A 15 -24.36 -4.27 13.77
CA ALA A 15 -23.59 -5.39 13.29
C ALA A 15 -23.86 -6.57 14.24
N ALA A 16 -24.41 -7.66 13.70
CA ALA A 16 -24.34 -8.95 14.36
C ALA A 16 -22.87 -9.34 14.42
N GLU A 17 -22.39 -9.72 15.60
CA GLU A 17 -21.02 -10.21 15.81
C GLU A 17 -20.84 -11.47 14.94
N PRO A 18 -20.01 -11.42 13.89
CA PRO A 18 -19.73 -12.61 13.11
C PRO A 18 -18.96 -13.58 14.01
N ALA A 19 -19.40 -14.85 14.05
CA ALA A 19 -18.69 -15.90 14.76
C ALA A 19 -17.19 -15.87 14.38
N PRO A 20 -16.26 -16.05 15.33
CA PRO A 20 -14.82 -15.95 15.06
C PRO A 20 -14.36 -17.16 14.26
N CYS A 21 -14.55 -17.10 12.94
CA CYS A 21 -14.00 -18.05 11.99
C CYS A 21 -12.72 -17.46 11.38
N GLY A 22 -11.59 -17.75 12.02
CA GLY A 22 -10.27 -17.58 11.42
C GLY A 22 -9.25 -16.80 12.26
N VAL A 23 -7.98 -17.16 12.08
CA VAL A 23 -6.83 -16.40 12.57
C VAL A 23 -6.82 -15.04 11.88
N THR A 24 -6.84 -13.96 12.66
CA THR A 24 -6.75 -12.59 12.15
C THR A 24 -5.29 -12.12 12.23
N LEU A 25 -4.78 -11.59 11.13
CA LEU A 25 -3.44 -11.00 11.06
C LEU A 25 -3.46 -9.58 11.66
N PRO A 26 -2.49 -9.21 12.53
CA PRO A 26 -2.30 -7.82 12.95
C PRO A 26 -2.10 -6.85 11.78
N ASP A 27 -2.63 -5.63 11.87
CA ASP A 27 -2.65 -4.65 10.77
C ASP A 27 -1.26 -4.34 10.18
N HIS A 28 -0.25 -4.21 11.04
CA HIS A 28 1.12 -3.95 10.60
C HIS A 28 1.67 -5.06 9.68
N LEU A 29 1.33 -6.32 9.95
CA LEU A 29 1.75 -7.44 9.11
C LEU A 29 0.97 -7.48 7.80
N VAL A 30 -0.31 -7.08 7.80
CA VAL A 30 -1.07 -6.91 6.56
C VAL A 30 -0.38 -5.91 5.65
N ALA A 31 0.05 -4.76 6.18
CA ALA A 31 0.77 -3.75 5.42
C ALA A 31 2.08 -4.29 4.81
N GLU A 32 2.88 -5.06 5.58
CA GLU A 32 4.11 -5.67 5.08
C GLU A 32 3.85 -6.67 3.94
N VAL A 33 2.80 -7.50 4.07
CA VAL A 33 2.38 -8.42 2.99
C VAL A 33 1.97 -7.62 1.75
N LEU A 34 1.17 -6.57 1.91
CA LEU A 34 0.72 -5.72 0.80
C LEU A 34 1.92 -5.03 0.11
N VAL A 35 2.90 -4.52 0.85
CA VAL A 35 4.11 -3.88 0.29
C VAL A 35 4.89 -4.82 -0.63
N CYS A 36 4.85 -6.13 -0.37
CA CYS A 36 5.54 -7.13 -1.19
C CYS A 36 4.88 -7.38 -2.56
N LEU A 37 3.62 -6.99 -2.73
CA LEU A 37 2.83 -7.29 -3.93
C LEU A 37 3.15 -6.34 -5.09
N PRO A 38 3.06 -6.81 -6.35
CA PRO A 38 3.07 -5.94 -7.52
C PRO A 38 1.92 -4.92 -7.50
N ALA A 39 2.16 -3.73 -8.07
CA ALA A 39 1.17 -2.65 -8.14
C ALA A 39 -0.15 -3.06 -8.83
N THR A 40 -0.09 -3.97 -9.81
CA THR A 40 -1.28 -4.49 -10.51
C THR A 40 -2.20 -5.29 -9.60
N SER A 41 -1.64 -6.06 -8.67
CA SER A 41 -2.43 -6.76 -7.66
C SER A 41 -3.01 -5.79 -6.66
N LEU A 42 -2.22 -4.82 -6.20
CA LEU A 42 -2.68 -3.79 -5.25
C LEU A 42 -3.85 -2.98 -5.81
N ALA A 43 -3.85 -2.65 -7.10
CA ALA A 43 -4.97 -1.95 -7.74
C ALA A 43 -6.31 -2.70 -7.57
N ARG A 44 -6.32 -4.03 -7.68
CA ARG A 44 -7.52 -4.85 -7.45
C ARG A 44 -7.87 -4.93 -5.97
N LEU A 45 -6.86 -5.00 -5.10
CA LEU A 45 -7.04 -5.14 -3.65
C LEU A 45 -7.63 -3.89 -2.99
N ARG A 46 -7.37 -2.69 -3.54
CA ARG A 46 -8.05 -1.46 -3.11
C ARG A 46 -9.58 -1.57 -3.18
N CYS A 47 -10.10 -2.33 -4.15
CA CYS A 47 -11.54 -2.50 -4.31
C CYS A 47 -12.16 -3.52 -3.33
N ALA A 48 -11.36 -4.29 -2.59
CA ALA A 48 -11.85 -5.36 -1.72
C ALA A 48 -12.53 -4.80 -0.45
N CYS A 49 -11.92 -3.81 0.18
CA CYS A 49 -12.49 -3.14 1.35
C CYS A 49 -11.90 -1.73 1.55
N ARG A 50 -12.60 -0.91 2.35
CA ARG A 50 -12.19 0.48 2.63
C ARG A 50 -10.87 0.57 3.41
N SER A 51 -10.61 -0.40 4.29
CA SER A 51 -9.36 -0.45 5.06
C SER A 51 -8.16 -0.65 4.13
N TRP A 52 -8.28 -1.53 3.13
CA TRP A 52 -7.21 -1.77 2.17
C TRP A 52 -7.02 -0.59 1.21
N ASP A 53 -8.09 0.05 0.75
CA ASP A 53 -7.95 1.29 -0.04
C ASP A 53 -7.25 2.40 0.75
N ALA A 54 -7.59 2.58 2.04
CA ALA A 54 -6.96 3.57 2.90
C ALA A 54 -5.47 3.29 3.13
N GLU A 55 -5.11 2.03 3.44
CA GLU A 55 -3.72 1.61 3.65
C GLU A 55 -2.89 1.82 2.37
N ILE A 56 -3.37 1.32 1.23
CA ILE A 56 -2.65 1.38 -0.06
C ILE A 56 -2.56 2.82 -0.59
N SER A 57 -3.57 3.65 -0.33
CA SER A 57 -3.57 5.06 -0.74
C SER A 57 -2.71 5.94 0.17
N SER A 58 -2.22 5.44 1.30
CA SER A 58 -1.39 6.21 2.21
C SER A 58 -0.01 6.50 1.60
N ARG A 59 0.52 7.70 1.88
CA ARG A 59 1.84 8.12 1.40
C ARG A 59 2.95 7.22 1.95
N ALA A 60 2.87 6.87 3.23
CA ALA A 60 3.85 6.00 3.89
C ALA A 60 3.90 4.59 3.27
N PHE A 61 2.76 4.04 2.85
CA PHE A 61 2.72 2.78 2.11
C PHE A 61 3.40 2.91 0.75
N GLN A 62 3.06 3.95 -0.02
CA GLN A 62 3.63 4.17 -1.36
C GLN A 62 5.14 4.37 -1.33
N GLU A 63 5.65 5.13 -0.36
CA GLU A 63 7.09 5.33 -0.17
C GLU A 63 7.81 3.99 0.11
N ARG A 64 7.29 3.17 1.02
CA ARG A 64 7.83 1.83 1.30
C ARG A 64 7.77 0.92 0.06
N HIS A 65 6.66 0.95 -0.66
CA HIS A 65 6.46 0.15 -1.87
C HIS A 65 7.46 0.51 -2.97
N HIS A 66 7.67 1.81 -3.21
CA HIS A 66 8.63 2.30 -4.19
C HIS A 66 10.07 1.99 -3.77
N ALA A 67 10.41 2.16 -2.48
CA ALA A 67 11.74 1.83 -1.97
C ALA A 67 12.05 0.34 -2.16
N LEU A 68 11.09 -0.55 -1.87
CA LEU A 68 11.25 -1.97 -2.09
C LEU A 68 11.41 -2.31 -3.58
N ALA A 69 10.63 -1.67 -4.46
CA ALA A 69 10.75 -1.86 -5.90
C ALA A 69 12.12 -1.41 -6.43
N ALA A 70 12.61 -0.26 -5.96
CA ALA A 70 13.94 0.24 -6.30
C ALA A 70 15.05 -0.70 -5.80
N ALA A 71 14.94 -1.20 -4.57
CA ALA A 71 15.88 -2.17 -4.03
C ALA A 71 15.88 -3.47 -4.83
N LYS A 72 14.70 -4.00 -5.20
CA LYS A 72 14.59 -5.18 -6.07
C LYS A 72 15.27 -4.96 -7.42
N LEU A 73 15.10 -3.78 -8.03
CA LEU A 73 15.77 -3.44 -9.28
C LEU A 73 17.28 -3.33 -9.11
N ALA A 74 17.75 -2.73 -8.02
CA ALA A 74 19.17 -2.62 -7.69
C ALA A 74 19.84 -3.98 -7.47
N LEU A 75 19.12 -4.98 -6.96
CA LEU A 75 19.61 -6.35 -6.85
C LEU A 75 19.70 -7.06 -8.21
N LEU A 76 18.85 -6.68 -9.17
CA LEU A 76 18.84 -7.24 -10.53
C LEU A 76 19.83 -6.53 -11.45
N GLN A 77 20.23 -5.30 -11.14
CA GLN A 77 21.25 -4.57 -11.89
C GLN A 77 22.62 -4.75 -11.24
N PRO A 78 23.64 -5.29 -11.92
CA PRO A 78 25.03 -5.06 -11.51
C PRO A 78 25.28 -3.53 -11.51
N PRO A 79 26.18 -3.00 -10.67
CA PRO A 79 26.48 -1.57 -10.67
C PRO A 79 26.87 -1.16 -12.09
N VAL A 80 26.00 -0.41 -12.75
CA VAL A 80 26.25 0.10 -14.10
C VAL A 80 27.39 1.12 -14.00
N GLY A 81 28.59 0.62 -14.23
CA GLY A 81 29.77 1.35 -14.67
C GLY A 81 30.03 2.69 -13.99
N THR A 82 30.55 2.68 -12.77
CA THR A 82 31.60 3.67 -12.47
C THR A 82 32.84 3.21 -13.22
N CYS A 83 33.00 3.71 -14.46
CA CYS A 83 34.26 3.53 -15.18
C CYS A 83 35.34 4.25 -14.36
N ALA A 84 36.21 3.49 -13.69
CA ALA A 84 37.35 4.04 -12.95
C ALA A 84 38.27 4.91 -13.83
N HIS A 85 38.10 4.81 -15.16
CA HIS A 85 38.80 5.59 -16.17
C HIS A 85 38.39 7.08 -16.21
N CYS A 86 37.25 7.48 -15.63
CA CYS A 86 36.77 8.87 -15.67
C CYS A 86 37.13 9.70 -14.41
N LEU A 87 37.75 9.11 -13.38
CA LEU A 87 38.18 9.83 -12.18
C LEU A 87 39.61 10.41 -12.26
N LEU A 88 40.30 10.20 -13.39
CA LEU A 88 41.71 10.56 -13.59
C LEU A 88 41.94 11.52 -14.78
N ALA A 89 40.89 12.14 -15.32
CA ALA A 89 40.98 13.20 -16.33
C ALA A 89 40.32 14.47 -15.79
#